data_AF-A0A661ZZK9-F1
#
_entry.id   AF-A0A661ZZK9-F1
#
_cell.length_a   1.000
_cell.length_b   1.000
_cell.length_c   1.000
_cell.angle_alpha   90.00
_cell.angle_beta   90.00
_cell.angle_gamma   90.00
#
_symmetry.space_group_name_H-M   'P 1'
#
loop_
_entity.id
_entity.type
_entity.pdbx_description
1 polymer ?
#
loop_
_entity_poly.entity_id
_entity_poly.type
_entity_poly.pdbx_seq_one_letter_code
_entity_poly.pdbx_strand_id
1 'polypeptide(L)' 'MKYKEIKETVKEKYAEIVESNKSLGCGCGSDFTFPDGSKDFSKDYSNLGGYEKDADYNLGCGIPTGFVNIKEGDTV' A
#
# COMPACT_ATOMS: atom_id res chain seq x y z
N MET A 1 24.39 -5.54 -11.65
CA MET A 1 24.36 -5.22 -10.21
C MET A 1 24.43 -6.50 -9.41
N LYS A 2 25.27 -6.53 -8.36
CA LYS A 2 25.32 -7.64 -7.40
C LYS A 2 24.04 -7.62 -6.57
N TYR A 3 23.52 -8.79 -6.22
CA TYR A 3 22.29 -8.95 -5.41
C TYR A 3 22.29 -8.14 -4.09
N LYS A 4 23.47 -7.97 -3.48
CA LYS A 4 23.65 -7.18 -2.26
C LYS A 4 23.35 -5.69 -2.48
N GLU A 5 23.79 -5.13 -3.62
CA GLU A 5 23.56 -3.73 -3.99
C GLU A 5 22.06 -3.46 -4.17
N ILE A 6 21.33 -4.38 -4.81
CA ILE A 6 19.87 -4.25 -5.00
C ILE A 6 19.15 -4.20 -3.65
N LYS A 7 19.53 -5.08 -2.71
CA LYS A 7 18.95 -5.08 -1.36
C LYS A 7 19.23 -3.79 -0.59
N GLU A 8 20.45 -3.26 -0.70
CA GLU A 8 20.83 -1.98 -0.07
C GLU A 8 20.03 -0.83 -0.66
N THR A 9 19.93 -0.74 -2.00
CA THR A 9 19.12 0.28 -2.67
C THR A 9 17.64 0.21 -2.28
N VAL A 10 17.04 -0.99 -2.20
CA VAL A 10 15.64 -1.14 -1.77
C VAL A 10 15.46 -0.64 -0.33
N LYS A 11 16.37 -0.99 0.60
CA LYS A 11 16.30 -0.50 1.98
C LYS A 11 16.40 1.00 2.07
N GLU A 12 17.37 1.60 1.38
CA GLU A 12 17.57 3.06 1.36
C GLU A 12 16.34 3.78 0.83
N LYS A 13 15.75 3.30 -0.27
CA LYS A 13 14.56 3.92 -0.86
C LYS A 13 13.34 3.84 0.04
N TYR A 14 13.10 2.72 0.71
CA TYR A 14 12.00 2.61 1.67
C TYR A 14 12.25 3.45 2.93
N ALA A 15 13.49 3.56 3.40
CA ALA A 15 13.83 4.44 4.51
C ALA A 15 13.58 5.92 4.18
N GLU A 16 14.03 6.38 3.00
CA GLU A 16 13.77 7.74 2.51
C GLU A 16 12.27 8.06 2.46
N ILE A 17 11.45 7.11 2.00
CA ILE A 17 10.00 7.29 1.92
C ILE A 17 9.39 7.48 3.32
N VAL A 18 9.75 6.61 4.27
CA VAL A 18 9.25 6.69 5.66
C VAL A 18 9.67 8.00 6.33
N GLU A 19 10.93 8.43 6.17
CA GLU A 19 11.43 9.69 6.74
C GLU A 19 10.75 10.92 6.10
N SER A 20 10.52 10.88 4.79
CA SER A 20 9.98 12.02 4.05
C SER A 20 8.52 12.36 4.42
N ASN A 21 7.80 11.46 5.11
CA ASN A 21 6.36 11.59 5.44
C ASN A 21 5.47 11.99 4.25
N LYS A 22 5.96 11.85 3.01
CA LYS A 22 5.17 12.04 1.81
C LYS A 22 4.51 10.72 1.50
N SER A 23 3.18 10.74 1.41
CA SER A 23 2.39 9.71 0.76
C SER A 23 2.80 9.63 -0.73
N LEU A 24 3.92 8.95 -1.01
CA LEU A 24 4.34 8.54 -2.33
C LEU A 24 3.63 7.22 -2.62
N GLY A 25 2.33 7.29 -2.87
CA GLY A 25 1.53 6.12 -3.21
C GLY A 25 2.17 5.33 -4.34
N CYS A 26 2.22 4.01 -4.17
CA CYS A 26 2.79 3.10 -5.16
C CYS A 26 1.97 3.15 -6.46
N GLY A 27 2.48 3.86 -7.46
CA GLY A 27 2.17 3.62 -8.88
C GLY A 27 0.85 4.16 -9.43
N CYS A 28 -0.09 4.62 -8.61
CA CYS A 28 -1.18 5.46 -9.09
C CYS A 28 -0.74 6.92 -8.98
N GLY A 29 -0.34 7.53 -10.09
CA GLY A 29 -0.14 8.97 -10.15
C GLY A 29 -1.38 9.70 -9.62
N SER A 30 -1.21 10.96 -9.20
CA SER A 30 -2.23 11.86 -8.65
C SER A 30 -3.53 11.98 -9.46
N ASP A 31 -3.56 11.41 -10.66
CA ASP A 31 -4.64 11.45 -11.64
C ASP A 31 -5.47 10.16 -11.71
N PHE A 32 -5.08 9.09 -11.00
CA PHE A 32 -5.89 7.87 -10.96
C PHE A 32 -7.05 8.04 -9.98
N THR A 33 -8.26 7.91 -10.50
CA THR A 33 -9.50 7.96 -9.73
C THR A 33 -10.29 6.71 -10.10
N PHE A 34 -10.74 5.95 -9.10
CA PHE A 34 -11.62 4.81 -9.30
C PHE A 34 -12.97 5.25 -9.90
N PRO A 35 -13.73 4.36 -10.55
CA PRO A 35 -15.03 4.70 -11.14
C PRO A 35 -16.05 5.26 -10.14
N ASP A 36 -15.86 4.98 -8.84
CA ASP A 36 -16.68 5.51 -7.74
C ASP A 36 -16.23 6.89 -7.23
N GLY A 37 -15.22 7.49 -7.85
CA GLY A 37 -14.67 8.80 -7.48
C GLY A 37 -13.65 8.75 -6.34
N SER A 38 -13.38 7.58 -5.75
CA SER A 38 -12.32 7.43 -4.75
C SER A 38 -10.94 7.53 -5.41
N LYS A 39 -9.97 8.10 -4.68
CA LYS A 39 -8.57 8.23 -5.14
C LYS A 39 -7.65 7.19 -4.51
N ASP A 40 -8.17 6.47 -3.50
CA ASP A 40 -7.42 5.53 -2.71
C ASP A 40 -8.40 4.58 -1.99
N PHE A 41 -8.02 3.31 -1.81
CA PHE A 41 -8.68 2.40 -0.87
C PHE A 41 -8.05 2.43 0.52
N SER A 42 -7.02 3.27 0.71
CA SER A 42 -6.36 3.54 2.00
C SER A 42 -7.36 4.11 2.99
N LYS A 43 -7.81 3.25 3.89
CA LYS A 43 -8.73 3.56 5.00
C LYS A 43 -8.05 3.19 6.31
N ASP A 44 -8.57 3.73 7.41
CA ASP A 44 -8.13 3.29 8.73
C ASP A 44 -8.43 1.79 8.93
N TYR A 45 -7.36 1.00 8.96
CA TYR A 45 -7.39 -0.45 9.15
C TYR A 45 -7.29 -0.88 10.61
N SER A 46 -7.29 0.05 11.57
CA SER A 46 -7.17 -0.23 13.01
C SER A 46 -8.20 -1.23 13.54
N ASN A 47 -9.32 -1.42 12.83
CA ASN A 47 -10.38 -2.35 13.19
C ASN A 47 -10.27 -3.73 12.51
N LEU A 48 -9.31 -3.93 11.60
CA LEU A 48 -9.12 -5.20 10.91
C LEU A 48 -8.29 -6.16 11.78
N GLY A 49 -8.75 -7.41 11.87
CA GLY A 49 -8.01 -8.46 12.57
C GLY A 49 -6.65 -8.72 11.90
N GLY A 50 -5.58 -8.69 12.69
CA GLY A 50 -4.21 -8.89 12.18
C GLY A 50 -3.56 -7.64 11.59
N TYR A 51 -4.22 -6.48 11.66
CA TYR A 51 -3.59 -5.21 11.33
C TYR A 51 -2.50 -4.86 12.35
N GLU A 52 -1.32 -4.51 11.85
CA GLU A 52 -0.19 -4.05 12.65
C GLU A 52 0.17 -2.63 12.22
N LYS A 53 -0.04 -1.67 13.12
CA LYS A 53 0.10 -0.24 12.83
C LYS A 53 1.54 0.12 12.48
N ASP A 54 2.53 -0.50 13.14
CA ASP A 54 3.94 -0.20 12.90
C ASP A 54 4.44 -0.74 11.55
N ALA A 55 3.66 -1.63 10.92
CA ALA A 55 3.92 -2.16 9.58
C ALA A 55 3.19 -1.37 8.48
N ASP A 56 2.26 -0.48 8.83
CA ASP A 56 1.50 0.34 7.88
C ASP A 56 2.15 1.71 7.64
N TYR A 57 3.02 1.75 6.64
CA TYR A 57 3.66 2.99 6.19
C TYR A 57 2.78 3.84 5.27
N ASN A 58 1.51 3.50 5.05
CA ASN A 58 0.57 4.24 4.18
C ASN A 58 1.09 4.46 2.75
N LEU A 59 1.81 3.48 2.19
CA LEU A 59 2.44 3.58 0.86
C LEU A 59 1.64 2.91 -0.27
N GLY A 60 0.61 2.14 0.08
CA GLY A 60 -0.22 1.40 -0.87
C GLY A 60 -1.52 2.14 -1.18
N CYS A 61 -2.18 1.73 -2.27
CA CYS A 61 -3.51 2.20 -2.64
C CYS A 61 -4.64 1.55 -1.80
N GLY A 62 -4.31 0.97 -0.64
CA GLY A 62 -5.20 0.26 0.26
C GLY A 62 -5.55 -1.19 -0.07
N ILE A 63 -6.60 -1.71 0.58
CA ILE A 63 -7.03 -3.12 0.55
C ILE A 63 -8.29 -3.28 -0.33
N PRO A 64 -8.15 -3.58 -1.64
CA PRO A 64 -9.29 -3.68 -2.56
C PRO A 64 -10.21 -4.86 -2.22
N THR A 65 -9.70 -5.92 -1.57
CA THR A 65 -10.51 -7.08 -1.17
C THR A 65 -11.63 -6.73 -0.19
N GLY A 66 -11.50 -5.64 0.58
CA GLY A 66 -12.58 -5.15 1.44
C GLY A 66 -13.74 -4.48 0.68
N PHE A 67 -13.54 -4.15 -0.59
CA PHE A 67 -14.54 -3.50 -1.45
C PHE A 67 -15.16 -4.45 -2.46
N VAL A 68 -14.59 -5.65 -2.62
CA VAL A 68 -15.15 -6.69 -3.47
C VAL A 68 -15.83 -7.74 -2.61
N ASN A 69 -17.01 -8.19 -3.05
CA ASN A 69 -17.87 -9.10 -2.30
C ASN A 69 -17.42 -10.57 -2.44
N ILE A 70 -16.12 -10.81 -2.22
CA ILE A 70 -15.47 -12.12 -2.25
C ILE A 70 -16.10 -13.00 -1.17
N LYS A 71 -16.40 -14.25 -1.52
CA LYS A 71 -16.96 -15.26 -0.62
C LYS A 71 -15.99 -16.41 -0.41
N GLU A 72 -16.22 -17.16 0.64
CA GLU A 72 -15.48 -18.40 0.88
C GLU A 72 -15.66 -19.36 -0.30
N GLY A 73 -14.54 -19.88 -0.81
CA GLY A 73 -14.51 -20.74 -2.00
C GLY A 73 -14.27 -20.00 -3.33
N ASP A 74 -14.33 -18.67 -3.36
CA ASP A 74 -13.93 -17.90 -4.53
C ASP A 74 -12.40 -18.02 -4.73
N THR A 75 -11.98 -18.10 -6.00
CA THR A 75 -10.55 -18.11 -6.37
C THR A 75 -10.14 -16.72 -6.84
N VAL A 76 -9.06 -16.19 -6.25
CA VAL A 76 -8.47 -14.87 -6.54
C VAL A 76 -7.13 -14.99 -7.26
#